data_AF-A0A8G2FEK0-F1
#
_entry.id   AF-A0A8G2FEK0-F1
#
_cell.length_a   1.000
_cell.length_b   1.000
_cell.length_c   1.000
_cell.angle_alpha   90.00
_cell.angle_beta   90.00
_cell.angle_gamma   90.00
#
_symmetry.space_group_name_H-M   'P 1'
#
loop_
_entity.id
_entity.type
_entity.pdbx_description
1 polymer ?
#
loop_
_entity_poly.entity_id
_entity_poly.type
_entity_poly.pdbx_seq_one_letter_code
_entity_poly.pdbx_strand_id
1 'polypeptide(L)'
;MLRCVFCLILMLSGVVSAAADQRVVVPVDGGDGQASLVDRAFDAALTQEVEAILGMRLAQPRMAALMGVLSKERDTLILGYSEIATTGYAEVNATDASRTLAVRVHGAGLKARLRDLGVLFTAREQWPYVLRLSGVEPSRTKGLGALQELSGLKPTVTQAPEVPVLELSQAGAWTGVLTLGEWKSFRTAKTLDEVWFAVWKDYFSRPGLAVQGESGLLVRVSGWLSSMGPMEFDRLMDSWGGEIQHKTLVGVEMDGAGMVGVWRVQTRSRDALARRLGDAAKAQGLTVEVR
;
A
#
# COMPACT_ATOMS: atom_id res chain seq x y z
N MET A 1 34.23 45.51 -30.29
CA MET A 1 32.91 45.23 -30.90
C MET A 1 32.72 43.72 -30.85
N LEU A 2 32.16 43.16 -29.78
CA LEU A 2 30.74 43.07 -29.40
C LEU A 2 29.97 41.98 -30.20
N ARG A 3 29.81 40.83 -29.54
CA ARG A 3 28.66 39.89 -29.51
C ARG A 3 28.29 39.10 -30.77
N CYS A 4 28.22 37.76 -30.61
CA CYS A 4 26.95 37.03 -30.65
C CYS A 4 27.15 35.59 -30.13
N VAL A 5 26.96 35.42 -28.82
CA VAL A 5 26.76 34.13 -28.16
C VAL A 5 25.29 33.76 -28.38
N PHE A 6 25.03 32.69 -29.13
CA PHE A 6 23.68 32.16 -29.34
C PHE A 6 23.38 31.15 -28.23
N CYS A 7 22.76 31.63 -27.15
CA CYS A 7 22.21 30.78 -26.09
C CYS A 7 20.97 30.05 -26.61
N LEU A 8 21.14 28.79 -27.01
CA LEU A 8 20.03 27.87 -27.24
C LEU A 8 19.53 27.37 -25.87
N ILE A 9 18.61 28.14 -25.26
CA ILE A 9 17.88 27.71 -24.06
C ILE A 9 16.87 26.65 -24.51
N LEU A 10 17.26 25.38 -24.37
CA LEU A 10 16.37 24.23 -24.41
C LEU A 10 15.38 24.35 -23.24
N MET A 11 14.16 24.78 -23.57
CA MET A 11 12.97 24.68 -22.72
C MET A 11 12.72 23.20 -22.40
N LEU A 12 13.33 22.71 -21.32
CA LEU A 12 12.94 21.49 -20.62
C LEU A 12 11.51 21.70 -20.12
N SER A 13 10.56 21.27 -20.95
CA SER A 13 9.17 21.11 -20.57
C SER A 13 9.12 19.96 -19.58
N GLY A 14 9.28 20.28 -18.30
CA GLY A 14 9.02 19.33 -17.22
C GLY A 14 7.59 18.87 -17.35
N VAL A 15 7.40 17.63 -17.78
CA VAL A 15 6.10 16.97 -17.70
C VAL A 15 5.85 16.76 -16.22
N VAL A 16 5.17 17.71 -15.59
CA VAL A 16 4.59 17.52 -14.27
C VAL A 16 3.67 16.31 -14.42
N SER A 17 4.08 15.18 -13.85
CA SER A 17 3.25 13.99 -13.79
C SER A 17 2.05 14.34 -12.91
N ALA A 18 0.99 14.87 -13.51
CA ALA A 18 -0.27 15.11 -12.84
C ALA A 18 -0.71 13.78 -12.22
N ALA A 19 -0.98 13.78 -10.92
CA ALA A 19 -1.63 12.65 -10.26
C ALA A 19 -2.89 12.32 -11.07
N ALA A 20 -2.96 11.11 -11.62
CA ALA A 20 -4.05 10.71 -12.49
C ALA A 20 -5.34 10.61 -11.66
N ASP A 21 -6.38 11.34 -12.06
CA ASP A 21 -7.68 11.27 -11.40
C ASP A 21 -8.32 9.88 -11.65
N GLN A 22 -8.93 9.29 -10.62
CA GLN A 22 -9.65 8.02 -10.73
C GLN A 22 -11.01 8.28 -11.40
N ARG A 23 -11.29 7.59 -12.50
CA ARG A 23 -12.54 7.72 -13.24
C ARG A 23 -13.52 6.65 -12.80
N VAL A 24 -14.62 7.07 -12.17
CA VAL A 24 -15.64 6.19 -11.64
C VAL A 24 -16.98 6.45 -12.32
N VAL A 25 -17.68 5.37 -12.65
CA VAL A 25 -19.04 5.42 -13.17
C VAL A 25 -19.97 4.96 -12.06
N VAL A 26 -20.96 5.79 -11.72
CA VAL A 26 -21.92 5.53 -10.65
C VAL A 26 -23.34 5.55 -11.23
N PRO A 27 -24.17 4.53 -10.99
CA PRO A 27 -25.56 4.55 -11.39
C PRO A 27 -26.33 5.64 -10.65
N VAL A 28 -27.31 6.23 -11.34
CA VAL A 28 -28.25 7.21 -10.81
C VAL A 28 -29.54 6.45 -10.49
N ASP A 29 -29.78 6.17 -9.22
CA ASP A 29 -31.09 5.67 -8.81
C ASP A 29 -32.06 6.85 -8.70
N GLY A 30 -33.25 6.73 -9.28
CA GLY A 30 -34.23 7.83 -9.44
C GLY A 30 -34.76 8.49 -8.15
N GLY A 31 -34.31 8.05 -6.97
CA GLY A 31 -34.61 8.65 -5.67
C GLY A 31 -33.39 9.19 -4.92
N ASP A 32 -32.17 9.03 -5.44
CA ASP A 32 -30.95 9.47 -4.76
C ASP A 32 -30.66 10.96 -5.01
N GLY A 33 -30.46 11.70 -3.91
CA GLY A 33 -29.93 13.06 -3.98
C GLY A 33 -28.47 13.08 -4.44
N GLN A 34 -28.01 14.22 -4.97
CA GLN A 34 -26.64 14.43 -5.45
C GLN A 34 -25.56 13.99 -4.43
N ALA A 35 -25.80 14.18 -3.13
CA ALA A 35 -24.89 13.77 -2.06
C ALA A 35 -24.66 12.25 -2.02
N SER A 36 -25.73 11.45 -2.14
CA SER A 36 -25.67 9.97 -2.17
C SER A 36 -24.85 9.48 -3.37
N LEU A 37 -25.01 10.12 -4.53
CA LEU A 37 -24.24 9.79 -5.73
C LEU A 37 -22.74 10.08 -5.55
N VAL A 38 -22.41 11.26 -5.03
CA VAL A 38 -21.02 11.67 -4.79
C VAL A 38 -20.34 10.75 -3.76
N ASP A 39 -21.05 10.37 -2.69
CA ASP A 39 -20.54 9.43 -1.70
C ASP A 39 -20.21 8.06 -2.31
N ARG A 40 -21.09 7.54 -3.18
CA ARG A 40 -20.82 6.31 -3.93
C ARG A 40 -19.63 6.45 -4.88
N ALA A 41 -19.47 7.61 -5.51
CA ALA A 41 -18.32 7.88 -6.36
C ALA A 41 -17.01 7.88 -5.56
N PHE A 42 -17.00 8.47 -4.37
CA PHE A 42 -15.83 8.47 -3.49
C PHE A 42 -15.46 7.07 -3.02
N ASP A 43 -16.44 6.27 -2.60
CA ASP A 43 -16.16 4.88 -2.19
C ASP A 43 -15.63 4.04 -3.35
N ALA A 44 -16.18 4.20 -4.55
CA ALA A 44 -15.69 3.54 -5.75
C ALA A 44 -14.26 3.96 -6.08
N ALA A 45 -13.94 5.26 -5.99
CA ALA A 45 -12.62 5.79 -6.28
C ALA A 45 -11.57 5.33 -5.26
N LEU A 46 -11.92 5.34 -3.97
CA LEU A 46 -11.06 4.79 -2.92
C LEU A 46 -10.82 3.30 -3.12
N THR A 47 -11.85 2.53 -3.46
CA THR A 47 -11.71 1.09 -3.75
C THR A 47 -10.74 0.85 -4.90
N GLN A 48 -10.89 1.57 -6.02
CA GLN A 48 -9.98 1.47 -7.17
C GLN A 48 -8.54 1.86 -6.79
N GLU A 49 -8.35 2.95 -6.04
CA GLU A 49 -7.02 3.38 -5.61
C GLU A 49 -6.38 2.39 -4.62
N VAL A 50 -7.16 1.79 -3.71
CA VAL A 50 -6.67 0.71 -2.83
C VAL A 50 -6.19 -0.47 -3.65
N GLU A 51 -6.99 -0.96 -4.61
CA GLU A 51 -6.60 -2.07 -5.49
C GLU A 51 -5.34 -1.74 -6.30
N ALA A 52 -5.23 -0.50 -6.79
CA ALA A 52 -4.05 -0.02 -7.52
C ALA A 52 -2.80 0.03 -6.63
N ILE A 53 -2.90 0.55 -5.41
CA ILE A 53 -1.80 0.60 -4.43
C ILE A 53 -1.34 -0.81 -4.06
N LEU A 54 -2.28 -1.73 -3.83
CA LEU A 54 -1.98 -3.11 -3.43
C LEU A 54 -1.52 -3.99 -4.61
N GLY A 55 -1.90 -3.64 -5.84
CA GLY A 55 -1.69 -4.46 -7.03
C GLY A 55 -2.52 -5.74 -7.02
N MET A 56 -3.58 -5.81 -6.20
CA MET A 56 -4.47 -6.96 -6.07
C MET A 56 -5.82 -6.55 -5.47
N ARG A 57 -6.83 -7.42 -5.62
CA ARG A 57 -8.12 -7.27 -4.94
C ARG A 57 -8.09 -7.95 -3.58
N LEU A 58 -8.62 -7.27 -2.57
CA LEU A 58 -8.88 -7.88 -1.26
C LEU A 58 -10.15 -8.72 -1.30
N ALA A 59 -10.26 -9.70 -0.40
CA ALA A 59 -11.52 -10.42 -0.20
C ALA A 59 -12.65 -9.44 0.19
N GLN A 60 -13.86 -9.70 -0.30
CA GLN A 60 -15.02 -8.80 -0.10
C GLN A 60 -15.27 -8.39 1.36
N PRO A 61 -15.27 -9.32 2.35
CA PRO A 61 -15.47 -8.95 3.75
C PRO A 61 -14.42 -7.97 4.27
N ARG A 62 -13.16 -8.15 3.84
CA ARG A 62 -12.03 -7.33 4.24
C ARG A 62 -12.05 -5.96 3.58
N MET A 63 -12.40 -5.89 2.30
CA MET A 63 -12.60 -4.62 1.61
C MET A 63 -13.74 -3.83 2.25
N ALA A 64 -14.86 -4.48 2.58
CA ALA A 64 -15.97 -3.83 3.27
C ALA A 64 -15.57 -3.26 4.64
N ALA A 65 -14.80 -4.03 5.43
CA ALA A 65 -14.28 -3.56 6.71
C ALA A 65 -13.32 -2.37 6.54
N LEU A 66 -12.46 -2.40 5.52
CA LEU A 66 -11.53 -1.31 5.20
C LEU A 66 -12.29 -0.04 4.80
N MET A 67 -13.28 -0.17 3.93
CA MET A 67 -14.11 0.96 3.53
C MET A 67 -14.89 1.54 4.71
N GLY A 68 -15.37 0.73 5.65
CA GLY A 68 -15.99 1.24 6.89
C GLY A 68 -15.07 2.14 7.75
N VAL A 69 -13.75 2.00 7.61
CA VAL A 69 -12.75 2.91 8.21
C VAL A 69 -12.47 4.09 7.29
N LEU A 70 -12.12 3.86 6.03
CA LEU A 70 -11.71 4.90 5.08
C LEU A 70 -12.83 5.90 4.77
N SER A 71 -14.09 5.44 4.73
CA SER A 71 -15.24 6.31 4.47
C SER A 71 -15.44 7.38 5.56
N LYS A 72 -14.93 7.16 6.78
CA LYS A 72 -14.95 8.16 7.87
C LYS A 72 -13.84 9.21 7.74
N GLU A 73 -12.87 8.96 6.86
CA GLU A 73 -11.68 9.78 6.66
C GLU A 73 -11.65 10.42 5.26
N ARG A 74 -12.78 10.36 4.53
CA ARG A 74 -12.91 10.84 3.14
C ARG A 74 -12.39 12.26 2.96
N ASP A 75 -12.69 13.18 3.88
CA ASP A 75 -12.27 14.58 3.80
C ASP A 75 -10.75 14.77 3.75
N THR A 76 -9.99 13.78 4.24
CA THR A 76 -8.51 13.79 4.22
C THR A 76 -7.91 12.99 3.06
N LEU A 77 -8.73 12.11 2.47
CA LEU A 77 -8.32 11.16 1.43
C LEU A 77 -8.79 11.59 0.04
N ILE A 78 -9.81 12.43 -0.08
CA ILE A 78 -10.33 12.97 -1.33
C ILE A 78 -9.87 14.42 -1.46
N LEU A 79 -9.11 14.71 -2.53
CA LEU A 79 -8.61 16.06 -2.82
C LEU A 79 -9.61 16.89 -3.63
N GLY A 80 -10.55 16.24 -4.31
CA GLY A 80 -11.61 16.89 -5.08
C GLY A 80 -12.24 15.95 -6.12
N TYR A 81 -13.27 16.44 -6.81
CA TYR A 81 -13.89 15.71 -7.91
C TYR A 81 -14.45 16.66 -8.97
N SER A 82 -14.68 16.12 -10.17
CA SER A 82 -15.39 16.79 -11.26
C SER A 82 -16.32 15.80 -11.97
N GLU A 83 -17.46 16.29 -12.47
CA GLU A 83 -18.35 15.51 -13.31
C GLU A 83 -17.83 15.57 -14.76
N ILE A 84 -17.62 14.41 -15.38
CA ILE A 84 -17.08 14.30 -16.75
C ILE A 84 -18.20 14.08 -17.76
N ALA A 85 -19.15 13.20 -17.43
CA ALA A 85 -20.23 12.83 -18.33
C ALA A 85 -21.45 12.36 -17.55
N THR A 86 -22.63 12.64 -18.10
CA THR A 86 -23.89 12.05 -17.67
C THR A 86 -24.45 11.25 -18.84
N THR A 87 -24.75 9.98 -18.60
CA THR A 87 -25.30 9.04 -19.58
C THR A 87 -26.71 8.65 -19.16
N GLY A 88 -27.67 8.72 -20.10
CA GLY A 88 -29.08 8.43 -19.87
C GLY A 88 -29.91 9.66 -19.46
N TYR A 89 -31.09 9.83 -20.08
CA TYR A 89 -32.08 10.83 -19.67
C TYR A 89 -32.96 10.20 -18.58
N ALA A 90 -33.00 10.82 -17.41
CA ALA A 90 -33.76 10.37 -16.24
C ALA A 90 -35.26 10.16 -16.51
N GLU A 91 -35.79 10.67 -17.63
CA GLU A 91 -37.23 10.62 -17.95
C GLU A 91 -37.66 9.43 -18.82
N VAL A 92 -36.76 8.69 -19.48
CA VAL A 92 -37.18 7.65 -20.46
C VAL A 92 -36.82 6.22 -20.06
N ASN A 93 -35.73 5.99 -19.31
CA ASN A 93 -35.40 4.68 -18.73
C ASN A 93 -34.57 4.90 -17.46
N ALA A 94 -35.24 5.00 -16.31
CA ALA A 94 -34.61 5.27 -15.01
C ALA A 94 -33.59 4.21 -14.55
N THR A 95 -33.49 3.08 -15.27
CA THR A 95 -32.60 1.95 -14.94
C THR A 95 -31.20 2.06 -15.54
N ASP A 96 -30.99 2.94 -16.54
CA ASP A 96 -29.72 3.06 -17.28
C ASP A 96 -29.00 4.42 -17.08
N ALA A 97 -29.56 5.29 -16.23
CA ALA A 97 -28.93 6.58 -15.93
C ALA A 97 -27.65 6.36 -15.10
N SER A 98 -26.54 6.92 -15.54
CA SER A 98 -25.24 6.84 -14.86
C SER A 98 -24.49 8.15 -14.98
N ARG A 99 -23.71 8.50 -13.96
CA ARG A 99 -22.77 9.63 -14.02
C ARG A 99 -21.35 9.13 -13.92
N THR A 100 -20.49 9.76 -14.71
CA THR A 100 -19.05 9.55 -14.67
C THR A 100 -18.40 10.71 -13.93
N LEU A 101 -17.74 10.41 -12.82
CA LEU A 101 -17.00 11.38 -12.02
C LEU A 101 -15.50 11.08 -12.12
N ALA A 102 -14.69 12.13 -12.24
CA ALA A 102 -13.27 12.07 -11.94
C ALA A 102 -13.08 12.44 -10.48
N VAL A 103 -12.52 11.54 -9.68
CA VAL A 103 -12.25 11.77 -8.27
C VAL A 103 -10.74 11.75 -8.07
N ARG A 104 -10.21 12.82 -7.47
CA ARG A 104 -8.79 12.91 -7.12
C ARG A 104 -8.58 12.39 -5.72
N VAL A 105 -7.90 11.25 -5.62
CA VAL A 105 -7.55 10.63 -4.34
C VAL A 105 -6.15 11.06 -3.90
N HIS A 106 -5.97 11.32 -2.61
CA HIS A 106 -4.69 11.54 -1.99
C HIS A 106 -3.94 10.21 -1.84
N GLY A 107 -3.35 9.71 -2.94
CA GLY A 107 -2.71 8.39 -2.97
C GLY A 107 -1.60 8.20 -1.92
N ALA A 108 -0.78 9.23 -1.66
CA ALA A 108 0.25 9.16 -0.62
C ALA A 108 -0.33 9.00 0.80
N GLY A 109 -1.37 9.77 1.12
CA GLY A 109 -2.11 9.65 2.38
C GLY A 109 -2.82 8.31 2.52
N LEU A 110 -3.46 7.83 1.45
CA LEU A 110 -4.10 6.53 1.44
C LEU A 110 -3.09 5.40 1.63
N LYS A 111 -1.95 5.41 0.92
CA LYS A 111 -0.87 4.43 1.10
C LYS A 111 -0.36 4.43 2.54
N ALA A 112 -0.12 5.61 3.12
CA ALA A 112 0.28 5.73 4.53
C ALA A 112 -0.80 5.17 5.47
N ARG A 113 -2.09 5.39 5.17
CA ARG A 113 -3.19 4.85 5.97
C ARG A 113 -3.27 3.33 5.89
N LEU A 114 -3.17 2.75 4.68
CA LEU A 114 -3.13 1.30 4.48
C LEU A 114 -1.94 0.65 5.18
N ARG A 115 -0.80 1.34 5.24
CA ARG A 115 0.37 0.91 6.02
C ARG A 115 0.05 0.87 7.51
N ASP A 116 -0.49 1.96 8.04
CA ASP A 116 -0.81 2.11 9.46
C ASP A 116 -1.87 1.08 9.92
N LEU A 117 -2.77 0.66 9.03
CA LEU A 117 -3.77 -0.39 9.27
C LEU A 117 -3.21 -1.83 9.13
N GLY A 118 -2.01 -1.99 8.59
CA GLY A 118 -1.39 -3.30 8.30
C GLY A 118 -1.74 -3.89 6.94
N VAL A 119 -2.70 -3.30 6.22
CA VAL A 119 -3.25 -3.83 4.96
C VAL A 119 -2.16 -3.96 3.89
N LEU A 120 -1.24 -3.01 3.80
CA LEU A 120 -0.12 -3.09 2.84
C LEU A 120 0.74 -4.35 3.00
N PHE A 121 0.88 -4.85 4.22
CA PHE A 121 1.77 -5.98 4.53
C PHE A 121 1.06 -7.32 4.39
N THR A 122 -0.22 -7.34 4.74
CA THR A 122 -1.00 -8.57 4.89
C THR A 122 -2.01 -8.78 3.76
N ALA A 123 -1.95 -8.00 2.68
CA ALA A 123 -2.88 -8.11 1.54
C ALA A 123 -2.86 -9.51 0.90
N ARG A 124 -1.67 -10.12 0.79
CA ARG A 124 -1.48 -11.45 0.17
C ARG A 124 -1.74 -12.60 1.13
N GLU A 125 -1.31 -12.44 2.38
CA GLU A 125 -1.39 -13.49 3.39
C GLU A 125 -1.64 -12.87 4.76
N GLN A 126 -2.45 -13.55 5.56
CA GLN A 126 -2.67 -13.17 6.94
C GLN A 126 -1.43 -13.48 7.78
N TRP A 127 -0.97 -12.50 8.56
CA TRP A 127 0.20 -12.69 9.39
C TRP A 127 -0.17 -13.22 10.79
N PRO A 128 0.60 -14.17 11.32
CA PRO A 128 0.33 -14.71 12.64
C PRO A 128 0.73 -13.71 13.74
N TYR A 129 0.00 -13.74 14.85
CA TYR A 129 0.40 -13.08 16.09
C TYR A 129 -0.14 -13.86 17.30
N VAL A 130 0.52 -13.76 18.45
CA VAL A 130 0.02 -14.36 19.69
C VAL A 130 -0.84 -13.33 20.41
N LEU A 131 -2.08 -13.69 20.73
CA LEU A 131 -2.98 -12.84 21.51
C LEU A 131 -3.03 -13.30 22.98
N ARG A 132 -2.82 -12.37 23.90
CA ARG A 132 -3.01 -12.58 25.34
C ARG A 132 -4.02 -11.55 25.85
N LEU A 133 -5.05 -12.03 26.54
CA LEU A 133 -6.08 -11.17 27.13
C LEU A 133 -5.96 -11.26 28.66
N SER A 134 -5.93 -10.12 29.33
CA SER A 134 -5.84 -10.06 30.80
C SER A 134 -6.86 -9.08 31.37
N GLY A 135 -7.74 -9.56 32.25
CA GLY A 135 -8.77 -8.73 32.87
C GLY A 135 -9.78 -8.14 31.87
N VAL A 136 -10.04 -8.84 30.76
CA VAL A 136 -10.97 -8.40 29.72
C VAL A 136 -12.23 -9.25 29.73
N GLU A 137 -13.38 -8.62 29.87
CA GLU A 137 -14.69 -9.26 29.75
C GLU A 137 -14.96 -9.74 28.31
N PRO A 138 -15.46 -10.96 28.07
CA PRO A 138 -15.71 -11.49 26.71
C PRO A 138 -16.65 -10.62 25.87
N SER A 139 -17.58 -9.93 26.52
CA SER A 139 -18.50 -8.99 25.84
C SER A 139 -17.79 -7.77 25.26
N ARG A 140 -16.63 -7.39 25.82
CA ARG A 140 -15.84 -6.22 25.42
C ARG A 140 -14.84 -6.53 24.32
N THR A 141 -14.58 -7.80 24.01
CA THR A 141 -13.82 -8.23 22.83
C THR A 141 -14.68 -8.41 21.59
N LYS A 142 -15.98 -8.08 21.64
CA LYS A 142 -16.85 -8.02 20.47
C LYS A 142 -16.29 -7.00 19.48
N GLY A 143 -15.79 -7.46 18.34
CA GLY A 143 -15.12 -6.64 17.34
C GLY A 143 -13.68 -7.04 17.06
N LEU A 144 -13.04 -7.82 17.93
CA LEU A 144 -11.65 -8.24 17.72
C LEU A 144 -11.47 -9.04 16.43
N GLY A 145 -12.44 -9.90 16.07
CA GLY A 145 -12.43 -10.61 14.79
C GLY A 145 -12.49 -9.70 13.57
N ALA A 146 -13.22 -8.58 13.64
CA ALA A 146 -13.29 -7.62 12.56
C ALA A 146 -11.97 -6.83 12.41
N LEU A 147 -11.33 -6.50 13.54
CA LEU A 147 -10.01 -5.86 13.56
C LEU A 147 -8.92 -6.79 13.02
N GLN A 148 -8.96 -8.08 13.40
CA GLN A 148 -8.10 -9.14 12.86
C GLN A 148 -8.27 -9.28 11.35
N GLU A 149 -9.52 -9.37 10.86
CA GLU A 149 -9.82 -9.49 9.44
C GLU A 149 -9.33 -8.26 8.66
N LEU A 150 -9.64 -7.04 9.14
CA LEU A 150 -9.21 -5.79 8.53
C LEU A 150 -7.69 -5.72 8.38
N SER A 151 -6.97 -5.89 9.49
CA SER A 151 -5.50 -5.82 9.52
C SER A 151 -4.82 -7.03 8.89
N GLY A 152 -5.57 -8.07 8.53
CA GLY A 152 -5.03 -9.33 7.98
C GLY A 152 -4.14 -10.05 9.00
N LEU A 153 -4.57 -10.08 10.25
CA LEU A 153 -3.83 -10.65 11.37
C LEU A 153 -4.59 -11.84 11.95
N LYS A 154 -3.90 -12.95 12.14
CA LYS A 154 -4.51 -14.19 12.63
C LYS A 154 -3.89 -14.61 13.97
N PRO A 155 -4.71 -14.83 15.01
CA PRO A 155 -4.19 -15.31 16.28
C PRO A 155 -3.60 -16.72 16.10
N THR A 156 -2.45 -16.97 16.72
CA THR A 156 -1.80 -18.27 16.80
C THR A 156 -1.41 -18.60 18.25
N VAL A 157 -1.30 -19.89 18.54
CA VAL A 157 -0.74 -20.40 19.81
C VAL A 157 0.77 -20.61 19.73
N THR A 158 1.33 -20.64 18.51
CA THR A 158 2.76 -20.85 18.28
C THR A 158 3.54 -19.62 18.71
N GLN A 159 4.43 -19.81 19.69
CA GLN A 159 5.40 -18.79 20.09
C GLN A 159 6.71 -19.05 19.36
N ALA A 160 7.03 -18.19 18.41
CA ALA A 160 8.32 -18.18 17.72
C ALA A 160 8.91 -16.75 17.78
N PRO A 161 10.24 -16.59 17.76
CA PRO A 161 10.90 -15.28 17.93
C PRO A 161 10.44 -14.20 16.94
N GLU A 162 9.99 -14.61 15.75
CA GLU A 162 9.49 -13.77 14.66
C GLU A 162 7.99 -13.45 14.75
N VAL A 163 7.25 -14.10 15.67
CA VAL A 163 5.81 -13.90 15.83
C VAL A 163 5.55 -12.85 16.92
N PRO A 164 4.89 -11.72 16.61
CA PRO A 164 4.62 -10.69 17.59
C PRO A 164 3.59 -11.16 18.63
N VAL A 165 3.77 -10.73 19.88
CA VAL A 165 2.87 -11.03 20.99
C VAL A 165 2.11 -9.76 21.38
N LEU A 166 0.80 -9.78 21.21
CA LEU A 166 -0.12 -8.71 21.62
C LEU A 166 -0.79 -9.08 22.94
N GLU A 167 -0.52 -8.30 23.98
CA GLU A 167 -1.21 -8.36 25.26
C GLU A 167 -2.22 -7.21 25.33
N LEU A 168 -3.51 -7.54 25.49
CA LEU A 168 -4.57 -6.57 25.70
C LEU A 168 -5.14 -6.72 27.12
N SER A 169 -5.30 -5.60 27.80
CA SER A 169 -5.91 -5.54 29.12
C SER A 169 -6.87 -4.38 29.26
N GLN A 170 -7.82 -4.50 30.19
CA GLN A 170 -8.81 -3.46 30.44
C GLN A 170 -9.07 -3.25 31.93
N ALA A 171 -8.31 -2.34 32.54
CA ALA A 171 -8.53 -1.83 33.89
C ALA A 171 -8.98 -0.36 33.81
N GLY A 172 -10.20 -0.14 33.34
CA GLY A 172 -10.72 1.19 32.97
C GLY A 172 -10.53 1.47 31.47
N ALA A 173 -9.41 2.09 31.11
CA ALA A 173 -9.01 2.26 29.71
C ALA A 173 -8.52 0.93 29.10
N TRP A 174 -8.56 0.83 27.77
CA TRP A 174 -7.87 -0.25 27.08
C TRP A 174 -6.38 0.02 27.07
N THR A 175 -5.60 -1.02 27.33
CA THR A 175 -4.14 -0.99 27.21
C THR A 175 -3.69 -2.15 26.32
N GLY A 176 -2.77 -1.84 25.42
CA GLY A 176 -2.17 -2.79 24.50
C GLY A 176 -0.65 -2.74 24.60
N VAL A 177 -0.05 -3.92 24.70
CA VAL A 177 1.40 -4.11 24.68
C VAL A 177 1.73 -5.08 23.55
N LEU A 178 2.50 -4.62 22.57
CA LEU A 178 2.93 -5.45 21.46
C LEU A 178 4.44 -5.67 21.56
N THR A 179 4.89 -6.91 21.59
CA THR A 179 6.32 -7.27 21.68
C THR A 179 6.77 -8.13 20.50
N LEU A 180 8.02 -7.94 20.08
CA LEU A 180 8.73 -8.84 19.16
C LEU A 180 10.23 -8.84 19.49
N GLY A 181 10.72 -9.93 20.08
CA GLY A 181 12.07 -9.95 20.65
C GLY A 181 12.24 -8.83 21.68
N GLU A 182 13.28 -8.01 21.51
CA GLU A 182 13.55 -6.84 22.36
C GLU A 182 12.67 -5.62 22.03
N TRP A 183 11.97 -5.62 20.88
CA TRP A 183 11.10 -4.50 20.51
C TRP A 183 9.77 -4.56 21.27
N LYS A 184 9.31 -3.41 21.75
CA LYS A 184 8.05 -3.26 22.48
C LYS A 184 7.35 -1.95 22.10
N SER A 185 6.05 -2.02 21.89
CA SER A 185 5.16 -0.85 21.89
C SER A 185 4.13 -0.95 23.02
N PHE A 186 3.80 0.21 23.59
CA PHE A 186 2.79 0.38 24.62
C PHE A 186 1.83 1.49 24.21
N ARG A 187 0.52 1.21 24.25
CA ARG A 187 -0.55 2.17 23.96
C ARG A 187 -1.71 2.03 24.93
N THR A 188 -2.34 3.15 25.26
CA THR A 188 -3.55 3.21 26.09
C THR A 188 -4.56 4.10 25.40
N ALA A 189 -5.82 3.66 25.32
CA ALA A 189 -6.89 4.42 24.68
C ALA A 189 -8.27 4.08 25.25
N LYS A 190 -9.31 4.80 24.81
CA LYS A 190 -10.67 4.62 25.35
C LYS A 190 -11.35 3.39 24.75
N THR A 191 -10.99 3.05 23.52
CA THR A 191 -11.62 1.95 22.77
C THR A 191 -10.60 0.89 22.36
N LEU A 192 -11.10 -0.32 22.08
CA LEU A 192 -10.28 -1.44 21.58
C LEU A 192 -9.66 -1.07 20.23
N ASP A 193 -10.45 -0.51 19.32
CA ASP A 193 -10.04 -0.11 17.98
C ASP A 193 -8.88 0.89 18.02
N GLU A 194 -8.95 1.91 18.89
CA GLU A 194 -7.89 2.90 19.06
C GLU A 194 -6.58 2.25 19.52
N VAL A 195 -6.63 1.36 20.53
CA VAL A 195 -5.44 0.66 21.00
C VAL A 195 -4.90 -0.27 19.92
N TRP A 196 -5.76 -1.04 19.25
CA TRP A 196 -5.40 -1.97 18.19
C TRP A 196 -4.65 -1.24 17.08
N PHE A 197 -5.25 -0.21 16.49
CA PHE A 197 -4.61 0.52 15.41
C PHE A 197 -3.34 1.22 15.86
N ALA A 198 -3.28 1.71 17.10
CA ALA A 198 -2.08 2.39 17.59
C ALA A 198 -0.88 1.43 17.76
N VAL A 199 -1.08 0.26 18.38
CA VAL A 199 0.03 -0.70 18.58
C VAL A 199 0.50 -1.30 17.25
N TRP A 200 -0.44 -1.63 16.36
CA TRP A 200 -0.11 -2.19 15.06
C TRP A 200 0.52 -1.17 14.12
N LYS A 201 0.08 0.09 14.17
CA LYS A 201 0.75 1.19 13.46
C LYS A 201 2.22 1.27 13.82
N ASP A 202 2.57 1.18 15.11
CA ASP A 202 3.98 1.24 15.53
C ASP A 202 4.78 0.06 14.99
N TYR A 203 4.18 -1.13 14.99
CA TYR A 203 4.81 -2.34 14.45
C TYR A 203 5.06 -2.21 12.95
N PHE A 204 4.04 -1.82 12.18
CA PHE A 204 4.14 -1.67 10.73
C PHE A 204 5.00 -0.46 10.31
N SER A 205 5.25 0.47 11.22
CA SER A 205 6.15 1.61 11.01
C SER A 205 7.62 1.30 11.32
N ARG A 206 7.94 0.07 11.75
CA ARG A 206 9.32 -0.31 12.08
C ARG A 206 10.23 -0.24 10.84
N PRO A 207 11.46 0.27 11.01
CA PRO A 207 12.49 0.13 9.98
C PRO A 207 12.67 -1.34 9.59
N GLY A 208 12.77 -1.62 8.29
CA GLY A 208 12.87 -2.98 7.73
C GLY A 208 11.52 -3.63 7.37
N LEU A 209 10.45 -3.33 8.12
CA LEU A 209 9.10 -3.80 7.76
C LEU A 209 8.55 -3.04 6.56
N ALA A 210 8.71 -1.71 6.53
CA ALA A 210 8.22 -0.85 5.44
C ALA A 210 8.57 -1.35 4.03
N VAL A 211 9.73 -2.00 3.87
CA VAL A 211 10.19 -2.58 2.60
C VAL A 211 9.42 -3.86 2.22
N GLN A 212 8.89 -4.61 3.17
CA GLN A 212 8.05 -5.79 2.92
C GLN A 212 6.63 -5.43 2.47
N GLY A 213 6.08 -4.31 2.95
CA GLY A 213 4.72 -3.84 2.63
C GLY A 213 4.62 -2.95 1.40
N GLU A 214 5.75 -2.58 0.78
CA GLU A 214 5.69 -1.99 -0.55
C GLU A 214 5.15 -3.03 -1.54
N SER A 215 4.17 -2.65 -2.35
CA SER A 215 3.75 -3.45 -3.50
C SER A 215 4.86 -3.38 -4.56
N GLY A 216 5.14 -4.49 -5.24
CA GLY A 216 6.19 -4.55 -6.26
C GLY A 216 6.64 -5.98 -6.55
N LEU A 217 7.37 -6.15 -7.65
CA LEU A 217 8.04 -7.39 -7.99
C LEU A 217 9.30 -7.52 -7.14
N LEU A 218 9.53 -8.72 -6.61
CA LEU A 218 10.73 -9.05 -5.88
C LEU A 218 11.77 -9.51 -6.89
N VAL A 219 12.83 -8.71 -7.06
CA VAL A 219 13.91 -8.96 -8.00
C VAL A 219 15.12 -9.41 -7.21
N ARG A 220 15.56 -10.65 -7.44
CA ARG A 220 16.78 -11.21 -6.88
C ARG A 220 17.80 -11.31 -8.00
N VAL A 221 18.99 -10.76 -7.79
CA VAL A 221 20.11 -10.90 -8.74
C VAL A 221 21.30 -11.47 -7.99
N SER A 222 21.97 -12.46 -8.57
CA SER A 222 23.04 -13.21 -7.91
C SER A 222 24.24 -13.39 -8.83
N GLY A 223 25.39 -13.68 -8.21
CA GLY A 223 26.65 -13.95 -8.91
C GLY A 223 27.74 -12.90 -8.68
N TRP A 224 27.54 -11.95 -7.77
CA TRP A 224 28.56 -10.95 -7.45
C TRP A 224 29.65 -11.50 -6.54
N LEU A 225 30.91 -11.12 -6.79
CA LEU A 225 32.03 -11.51 -5.93
C LEU A 225 32.20 -10.62 -4.69
N SER A 226 31.52 -9.46 -4.65
CA SER A 226 31.63 -8.50 -3.55
C SER A 226 30.33 -7.73 -3.34
N SER A 227 30.19 -7.12 -2.15
CA SER A 227 29.03 -6.30 -1.78
C SER A 227 28.91 -5.00 -2.59
N MET A 228 29.97 -4.59 -3.28
CA MET A 228 29.94 -3.44 -4.18
C MET A 228 29.12 -3.70 -5.44
N GLY A 229 29.07 -4.95 -5.91
CA GLY A 229 28.33 -5.34 -7.11
C GLY A 229 26.85 -5.00 -7.05
N PRO A 230 26.11 -5.45 -6.01
CA PRO A 230 24.73 -5.03 -5.80
C PRO A 230 24.54 -3.51 -5.72
N MET A 231 25.46 -2.76 -5.10
CA MET A 231 25.34 -1.30 -4.98
C MET A 231 25.51 -0.58 -6.32
N GLU A 232 26.44 -1.02 -7.17
CA GLU A 232 26.60 -0.47 -8.52
C GLU A 232 25.42 -0.84 -9.41
N PHE A 233 24.90 -2.06 -9.27
CA PHE A 233 23.70 -2.47 -9.99
C PHE A 233 22.47 -1.67 -9.54
N ASP A 234 22.37 -1.36 -8.25
CA ASP A 234 21.34 -0.47 -7.71
C ASP A 234 21.40 0.90 -8.39
N ARG A 235 22.58 1.54 -8.46
CA ARG A 235 22.78 2.81 -9.16
C ARG A 235 22.44 2.74 -10.65
N LEU A 236 22.80 1.63 -11.31
CA LEU A 236 22.45 1.41 -12.71
C LEU A 236 20.93 1.43 -12.92
N MET A 237 20.17 0.79 -12.02
CA MET A 237 18.70 0.76 -12.09
C MET A 237 18.05 2.13 -11.90
N ASP A 238 18.72 3.10 -11.24
CA ASP A 238 18.19 4.46 -11.11
C ASP A 238 18.02 5.16 -12.47
N SER A 239 18.78 4.72 -13.48
CA SER A 239 18.67 5.26 -14.85
C SER A 239 17.49 4.69 -15.65
N TRP A 240 16.74 3.71 -15.13
CA TRP A 240 15.71 2.97 -15.87
C TRP A 240 14.30 3.54 -15.62
N GLY A 241 14.13 4.86 -15.65
CA GLY A 241 12.84 5.51 -15.37
C GLY A 241 11.70 5.13 -16.32
N GLY A 242 11.98 4.51 -17.47
CA GLY A 242 10.96 3.99 -18.39
C GLY A 242 10.32 2.69 -17.91
N GLU A 243 11.10 1.84 -17.25
CA GLU A 243 10.73 0.50 -16.82
C GLU A 243 10.51 0.41 -15.30
N ILE A 244 11.14 1.28 -14.53
CA ILE A 244 11.07 1.33 -13.06
C ILE A 244 10.36 2.62 -12.64
N GLN A 245 9.22 2.47 -11.97
CA GLN A 245 8.51 3.59 -11.35
C GLN A 245 9.08 3.90 -9.95
N HIS A 246 9.37 2.84 -9.19
CA HIS A 246 9.95 2.93 -7.86
C HIS A 246 10.77 1.68 -7.59
N LYS A 247 11.87 1.83 -6.85
CA LYS A 247 12.77 0.73 -6.50
C LYS A 247 13.28 0.96 -5.09
N THR A 248 13.27 -0.10 -4.31
CA THR A 248 13.84 -0.15 -2.97
C THR A 248 14.80 -1.34 -2.88
N LEU A 249 16.06 -1.10 -2.51
CA LEU A 249 16.99 -2.17 -2.16
C LEU A 249 16.55 -2.77 -0.82
N VAL A 250 16.09 -4.01 -0.83
CA VAL A 250 15.61 -4.74 0.34
C VAL A 250 16.78 -5.22 1.19
N GLY A 251 17.85 -5.66 0.55
CA GLY A 251 19.01 -6.14 1.24
C GLY A 251 20.08 -6.66 0.29
N VAL A 252 21.26 -6.89 0.88
CA VAL A 252 22.38 -7.57 0.26
C VAL A 252 22.68 -8.78 1.11
N GLU A 253 22.52 -9.96 0.53
CA GLU A 253 22.65 -11.26 1.18
C GLU A 253 23.90 -11.97 0.64
N MET A 254 24.43 -12.90 1.44
CA MET A 254 25.45 -13.84 0.99
C MET A 254 24.79 -15.18 0.72
N ASP A 255 25.04 -15.76 -0.45
CA ASP A 255 24.50 -17.04 -0.89
C ASP A 255 25.64 -17.82 -1.52
N GLY A 256 25.91 -19.06 -1.11
CA GLY A 256 27.23 -19.74 -1.11
C GLY A 256 28.16 -19.64 -2.34
N ALA A 257 27.71 -19.14 -3.47
CA ALA A 257 28.50 -18.78 -4.65
C ALA A 257 28.89 -17.28 -4.77
N GLY A 258 28.43 -16.40 -3.89
CA GLY A 258 28.72 -14.97 -3.92
C GLY A 258 27.73 -14.09 -3.14
N MET A 259 27.62 -12.84 -3.56
CA MET A 259 26.68 -11.85 -3.04
C MET A 259 25.44 -11.78 -3.91
N VAL A 260 24.31 -11.51 -3.26
CA VAL A 260 22.99 -11.40 -3.85
C VAL A 260 22.38 -10.08 -3.42
N GLY A 261 21.89 -9.33 -4.40
CA GLY A 261 21.07 -8.16 -4.16
C GLY A 261 19.60 -8.52 -4.30
N VAL A 262 18.80 -8.01 -3.38
CA VAL A 262 17.35 -8.20 -3.39
C VAL A 262 16.70 -6.84 -3.45
N TRP A 263 15.89 -6.62 -4.48
CA TRP A 263 15.14 -5.39 -4.69
C TRP A 263 13.66 -5.65 -4.71
N ARG A 264 12.93 -4.59 -4.38
CA ARG A 264 11.52 -4.49 -4.64
C ARG A 264 11.30 -3.40 -5.69
N VAL A 265 10.66 -3.77 -6.79
CA VAL A 265 10.53 -2.91 -7.97
C VAL A 265 9.07 -2.76 -8.36
N GLN A 266 8.60 -1.52 -8.40
CA GLN A 266 7.33 -1.15 -9.02
C GLN A 266 7.56 -0.82 -10.49
N THR A 267 6.80 -1.47 -11.37
CA THR A 267 6.93 -1.32 -12.82
C THR A 267 5.55 -1.28 -13.47
N ARG A 268 5.45 -0.56 -14.60
CA ARG A 268 4.27 -0.58 -15.47
C ARG A 268 4.17 -1.86 -16.30
N SER A 269 5.29 -2.56 -16.52
CA SER A 269 5.35 -3.76 -17.35
C SER A 269 6.39 -4.74 -16.82
N ARG A 270 5.91 -5.86 -16.27
CA ARG A 270 6.75 -6.96 -15.79
C ARG A 270 7.66 -7.49 -16.88
N ASP A 271 7.15 -7.62 -18.10
CA ASP A 271 7.93 -8.16 -19.23
C ASP A 271 9.04 -7.21 -19.68
N ALA A 272 8.77 -5.90 -19.71
CA ALA A 272 9.78 -4.90 -20.05
C ALA A 272 10.89 -4.86 -18.99
N LEU A 273 10.51 -4.88 -17.70
CA LEU A 273 11.46 -4.95 -16.59
C LEU A 273 12.29 -6.24 -16.64
N ALA A 274 11.66 -7.39 -16.83
CA ALA A 274 12.34 -8.69 -16.88
C ALA A 274 13.34 -8.78 -18.03
N ARG A 275 13.00 -8.26 -19.22
CA ARG A 275 13.93 -8.15 -20.35
C ARG A 275 15.11 -7.24 -20.01
N ARG A 276 14.85 -6.06 -19.47
CA ARG A 276 15.89 -5.09 -19.12
C ARG A 276 16.86 -5.63 -18.06
N LEU A 277 16.33 -6.28 -17.03
CA LEU A 277 17.12 -6.96 -16.00
C LEU A 277 17.95 -8.11 -16.59
N GLY A 278 17.34 -8.92 -17.46
CA GLY A 278 18.01 -10.04 -18.12
C GLY A 278 19.20 -9.56 -18.97
N ASP A 279 19.01 -8.51 -19.76
CA ASP A 279 20.07 -7.93 -20.60
C ASP A 279 21.23 -7.38 -19.76
N ALA A 280 20.91 -6.62 -18.70
CA ALA A 280 21.91 -6.04 -17.80
C ALA A 280 22.69 -7.11 -17.02
N ALA A 281 22.00 -8.16 -16.57
CA ALA A 281 22.62 -9.26 -15.83
C ALA A 281 23.50 -10.13 -16.72
N LYS A 282 23.04 -10.46 -17.94
CA LYS A 282 23.81 -11.25 -18.90
C LYS A 282 25.14 -10.59 -19.27
N ALA A 283 25.16 -9.25 -19.39
CA ALA A 283 26.38 -8.50 -19.65
C ALA A 283 27.46 -8.66 -18.55
N GLN A 284 27.04 -9.05 -17.34
CA GLN A 284 27.92 -9.20 -16.17
C GLN A 284 28.04 -10.65 -15.68
N GLY A 285 27.46 -11.63 -16.41
CA GLY A 285 27.44 -13.03 -16.00
C GLY A 285 26.59 -13.31 -14.76
N LEU A 286 25.59 -12.45 -14.48
CA LEU A 286 24.72 -12.54 -13.32
C LEU A 286 23.45 -13.34 -13.64
N THR A 287 22.83 -13.87 -12.59
CA THR A 287 21.53 -14.57 -12.69
C THR A 287 20.44 -13.70 -12.10
N VAL A 288 19.26 -13.67 -12.73
CA VAL A 288 18.10 -12.86 -12.29
C VAL A 288 16.91 -13.77 -12.04
N GLU A 289 16.19 -13.49 -10.95
CA GLU A 289 14.90 -14.06 -10.63
C GLU A 289 13.89 -12.94 -10.32
N VAL A 290 12.70 -12.99 -10.91
CA VAL A 290 11.64 -11.99 -10.72
C VAL A 290 10.36 -12.65 -10.23
N ARG A 291 10.02 -12.42 -8.95
CA ARG A 291 8.85 -12.98 -8.25
C ARG A 291 7.73 -11.95 -8.06
#